data_AF-A0AAD5RZC3-F1
#
_entry.id   AF-A0AAD5RZC3-F1
#
_cell.length_a   1.000
_cell.length_b   1.000
_cell.length_c   1.000
_cell.angle_alpha   90.00
_cell.angle_beta   90.00
_cell.angle_gamma   90.00
#
_symmetry.space_group_name_H-M   'P 1'
#
loop_
_entity.id
_entity.type
_entity.pdbx_description
1 polymer ?
#
loop_
_entity_poly.entity_id
_entity_poly.type
_entity_poly.pdbx_seq_one_letter_code
_entity_poly.pdbx_strand_id
1 'polypeptide(L)'
;MVALKNATKFLSFLGSYNIFMAPLCAVWIVDYAFGHMGNLHVPSLYDGRKGALHWFWDGINWLGVFAWVGGMIMGIPGLVGQYEPEKVSDAAINMYNMGWLLTFFTGIVYLVLLLAKRLKIYPDGFETVPAKWELLHGK
;
A
#
# COMPACT_ATOMS: atom_id res chain seq x y z
N MET A 1 -28.51 -26.09 5.02
CA MET A 1 -28.59 -24.68 5.48
C MET A 1 -27.32 -24.20 6.20
N VAL A 2 -26.68 -25.02 7.05
CA VAL A 2 -25.43 -24.65 7.77
C VAL A 2 -24.24 -24.37 6.85
N ALA A 3 -24.07 -25.17 5.77
CA ALA A 3 -22.98 -24.98 4.81
C ALA A 3 -23.01 -23.61 4.10
N LEU A 4 -24.21 -23.14 3.72
CA LEU A 4 -24.39 -21.83 3.09
C LEU A 4 -24.06 -20.68 4.06
N LYS A 5 -24.50 -20.77 5.32
CA LYS A 5 -24.15 -19.77 6.36
C LYS A 5 -22.63 -19.68 6.58
N ASN A 6 -21.92 -20.80 6.56
CA ASN A 6 -20.45 -20.80 6.68
C ASN A 6 -19.78 -20.22 5.44
N ALA A 7 -20.28 -20.53 4.24
CA ALA A 7 -19.76 -19.97 2.99
C ALA A 7 -19.92 -18.44 2.94
N THR A 8 -21.07 -17.90 3.33
CA THR A 8 -21.29 -16.44 3.38
C THR A 8 -20.36 -15.76 4.38
N LYS A 9 -20.18 -16.34 5.58
CA LYS A 9 -19.23 -15.80 6.57
C LYS A 9 -17.79 -15.81 6.07
N PHE A 10 -17.40 -16.89 5.38
CA PHE A 10 -16.07 -17.01 4.77
C PHE A 10 -15.86 -15.97 3.67
N LEU A 11 -16.86 -15.73 2.82
CA LEU A 11 -16.81 -14.67 1.80
C LEU A 11 -16.70 -13.27 2.43
N SER A 12 -17.45 -12.99 3.51
CA SER A 12 -17.31 -11.71 4.22
C SER A 12 -15.92 -11.53 4.84
N PHE A 13 -15.34 -12.60 5.38
CA PHE A 13 -13.96 -12.59 5.86
C PHE A 13 -12.95 -12.31 4.72
N LEU A 14 -13.07 -13.00 3.58
CA LEU A 14 -12.21 -12.74 2.42
C LEU A 14 -12.38 -11.32 1.86
N GLY A 15 -13.60 -10.78 1.84
CA GLY A 15 -13.84 -9.41 1.42
C GLY A 15 -13.25 -8.38 2.41
N SER A 16 -13.22 -8.68 3.70
CA SER A 16 -12.49 -7.86 4.68
C SER A 16 -10.98 -7.84 4.43
N TYR A 17 -10.38 -8.93 3.99
CA TYR A 17 -8.96 -8.97 3.65
C TYR A 17 -8.62 -8.03 2.49
N ASN A 18 -9.52 -7.91 1.50
CA ASN A 18 -9.32 -7.08 0.32
C ASN A 18 -9.15 -5.59 0.65
N ILE A 19 -9.90 -5.05 1.62
CA ILE A 19 -9.80 -3.63 2.01
C ILE A 19 -8.46 -3.27 2.66
N PHE A 20 -7.73 -4.27 3.18
CA PHE A 20 -6.40 -4.08 3.78
C PHE A 20 -5.27 -4.29 2.77
N MET A 21 -5.44 -5.27 1.87
CA MET A 21 -4.41 -5.63 0.90
C MET A 21 -4.38 -4.72 -0.32
N ALA A 22 -5.52 -4.30 -0.84
CA ALA A 22 -5.57 -3.39 -1.98
C ALA A 22 -4.78 -2.07 -1.77
N PRO A 23 -4.93 -1.33 -0.64
CA PRO A 23 -4.14 -0.13 -0.41
C PRO A 23 -2.66 -0.45 -0.17
N LEU A 24 -2.32 -1.61 0.40
CA LEU A 24 -0.94 -2.04 0.61
C LEU A 24 -0.25 -2.31 -0.74
N CYS A 25 -0.91 -3.06 -1.61
CA CYS A 25 -0.46 -3.29 -2.99
C CYS A 25 -0.29 -1.98 -3.76
N ALA A 26 -1.21 -1.03 -3.60
CA ALA A 26 -1.09 0.28 -4.23
C ALA A 26 0.16 1.04 -3.76
N VAL A 27 0.43 1.04 -2.45
CA VAL A 27 1.66 1.64 -1.90
C VAL A 27 2.90 0.96 -2.46
N TRP A 28 2.96 -0.38 -2.48
CA TRP A 28 4.12 -1.10 -3.04
C TRP A 28 4.35 -0.83 -4.53
N ILE A 29 3.28 -0.87 -5.34
CA ILE A 29 3.39 -0.59 -6.78
C ILE A 29 3.91 0.82 -7.00
N VAL A 30 3.38 1.80 -6.27
CA VAL A 30 3.79 3.20 -6.42
C VAL A 30 5.20 3.44 -5.87
N ASP A 31 5.55 2.80 -4.75
CA ASP A 31 6.89 2.87 -4.18
C ASP A 31 7.95 2.34 -5.14
N TYR A 32 7.68 1.17 -5.74
CA TYR A 32 8.58 0.56 -6.71
C TYR A 32 8.65 1.36 -8.00
N ALA A 33 7.49 1.64 -8.62
CA ALA A 33 7.44 2.25 -9.93
C ALA A 33 7.84 3.73 -9.91
N PHE A 34 7.31 4.53 -8.99
CA PHE A 34 7.51 5.98 -9.00
C PHE A 34 8.50 6.47 -7.95
N GLY A 35 8.53 5.83 -6.77
CA GLY A 35 9.48 6.20 -5.71
C GLY A 35 10.91 5.80 -6.05
N HIS A 36 11.08 4.54 -6.45
CA HIS A 36 12.38 3.93 -6.72
C HIS A 36 12.68 3.79 -8.22
N MET A 37 11.73 4.11 -9.11
CA MET A 37 11.92 3.98 -10.56
C MET A 37 12.34 2.57 -10.99
N GLY A 38 11.78 1.55 -10.35
CA GLY A 38 12.16 0.14 -10.58
C GLY A 38 13.54 -0.24 -10.05
N ASN A 39 14.17 0.58 -9.20
CA ASN A 39 15.51 0.32 -8.65
C ASN A 39 15.43 -0.07 -7.16
N LEU A 40 15.59 -1.35 -6.86
CA LEU A 40 15.77 -1.84 -5.49
C LEU A 40 17.18 -2.40 -5.31
N HIS A 41 17.93 -1.87 -4.35
CA HIS A 41 19.27 -2.34 -4.06
C HIS A 41 19.22 -3.50 -3.04
N VAL A 42 19.20 -4.73 -3.55
CA VAL A 42 19.03 -5.95 -2.75
C VAL A 42 19.99 -6.04 -1.54
N PRO A 43 21.30 -5.78 -1.66
CA PRO A 43 22.19 -5.83 -0.49
C PRO A 43 21.79 -4.84 0.61
N SER A 44 21.30 -3.64 0.24
CA SER A 44 20.85 -2.64 1.22
C SER A 44 19.54 -3.00 1.91
N LEU A 45 18.73 -3.92 1.37
CA LEU A 45 17.54 -4.42 2.08
C LEU A 45 17.91 -5.25 3.32
N TYR A 46 19.13 -5.78 3.37
CA TYR A 46 19.65 -6.53 4.51
C TYR A 46 20.52 -5.66 5.45
N ASP A 47 20.61 -4.35 5.20
CA ASP A 47 21.39 -3.42 6.02
C ASP A 47 20.50 -2.68 7.04
N GLY A 48 20.51 -3.17 8.28
CA GLY A 48 19.78 -2.58 9.40
C GLY A 48 20.53 -1.48 10.17
N ARG A 49 21.61 -0.91 9.61
CA ARG A 49 22.34 0.17 10.29
C ARG A 49 21.53 1.47 10.26
N LYS A 50 21.64 2.27 11.32
CA LYS A 50 21.05 3.61 11.36
C LYS A 50 21.57 4.45 10.19
N GLY A 51 20.64 4.94 9.38
CA GLY A 51 20.94 5.74 8.18
C GLY A 51 21.21 4.94 6.91
N ALA A 52 21.08 3.61 6.93
CA ALA A 52 21.10 2.81 5.71
C ALA A 52 19.99 3.23 4.74
N LEU A 53 20.16 2.88 3.45
CA LEU A 53 19.29 3.32 2.35
C LEU A 53 17.79 3.11 2.62
N HIS A 54 17.43 1.93 3.13
CA HIS A 54 16.05 1.55 3.45
C HIS A 54 15.72 1.65 4.95
N TRP A 55 16.52 2.39 5.73
CA TRP A 55 16.30 2.58 7.16
C TRP A 55 15.12 3.51 7.46
N PHE A 56 14.83 4.49 6.60
CA PHE A 56 13.79 5.50 6.85
C PHE A 56 13.88 6.10 8.27
N TRP A 57 12.76 6.12 9.02
CA TRP A 57 12.70 6.54 10.42
C TRP A 57 12.65 5.28 11.30
N ASP A 58 13.83 4.79 11.68
CA ASP A 58 13.98 3.62 12.57
C ASP A 58 13.34 2.33 12.02
N GLY A 59 13.49 2.12 10.71
CA GLY A 59 12.89 1.01 9.95
C GLY A 59 11.50 1.30 9.38
N ILE A 60 10.90 2.47 9.69
CA ILE A 60 9.51 2.77 9.30
C ILE A 60 9.45 3.86 8.22
N ASN A 61 8.85 3.50 7.08
CA ASN A 61 8.40 4.46 6.07
C ASN A 61 7.02 5.04 6.45
N TRP A 62 7.03 6.12 7.22
CA TRP A 62 5.79 6.78 7.65
C TRP A 62 4.89 7.25 6.50
N LEU A 63 5.47 7.68 5.37
CA LEU A 63 4.66 8.10 4.22
C LEU A 63 3.83 6.94 3.68
N GLY A 64 4.44 5.74 3.58
CA GLY A 64 3.74 4.52 3.17
C GLY A 64 2.68 4.10 4.17
N VAL A 65 2.98 4.17 5.46
CA VAL A 65 2.02 3.87 6.55
C VAL A 65 0.82 4.81 6.49
N PHE A 66 1.03 6.12 6.37
CA PHE A 66 -0.06 7.09 6.28
C PHE A 66 -0.94 6.87 5.05
N ALA A 67 -0.33 6.62 3.89
CA ALA A 67 -1.09 6.33 2.67
C ALA A 67 -1.92 5.05 2.81
N TRP A 68 -1.32 3.99 3.34
CA TRP A 68 -1.98 2.70 3.57
C TRP A 68 -3.16 2.82 4.55
N VAL A 69 -2.95 3.45 5.71
CA VAL A 69 -4.01 3.66 6.72
C VAL A 69 -5.12 4.55 6.15
N GLY A 70 -4.78 5.61 5.42
CA GLY A 70 -5.77 6.46 4.74
C GLY A 70 -6.62 5.66 3.75
N GLY A 71 -6.01 4.74 3.01
CA GLY A 71 -6.69 3.85 2.07
C GLY A 71 -7.62 2.88 2.77
N MET A 72 -7.12 2.22 3.82
CA MET A 72 -7.89 1.31 4.66
C MET A 72 -9.15 2.00 5.21
N ILE A 73 -9.02 3.22 5.75
CA ILE A 73 -10.14 3.96 6.37
C ILE A 73 -11.29 4.17 5.39
N MET A 74 -11.00 4.37 4.10
CA MET A 74 -12.05 4.48 3.08
C MET A 74 -12.86 3.19 2.92
N GLY A 75 -12.27 2.02 3.17
CA GLY A 75 -12.94 0.72 3.08
C GLY A 75 -13.74 0.32 4.33
N ILE A 76 -13.49 0.96 5.48
CA ILE A 76 -14.12 0.60 6.76
C ILE A 76 -15.65 0.76 6.75
N PRO A 77 -16.26 1.85 6.22
CA PRO A 77 -17.71 1.98 6.18
C PRO A 77 -18.39 0.81 5.44
N GLY A 78 -17.79 0.38 4.32
CA GLY A 78 -18.27 -0.76 3.57
C GLY A 78 -18.12 -2.08 4.33
N LEU A 79 -17.03 -2.25 5.06
CA LEU A 79 -16.84 -3.41 5.93
C LEU A 79 -17.94 -3.49 7.01
N VAL A 80 -18.27 -2.36 7.66
CA VAL A 80 -19.36 -2.32 8.64
C VAL A 80 -20.68 -2.71 7.98
N GLY A 81 -20.96 -2.18 6.77
CA GLY A 81 -22.15 -2.54 6.00
C GLY A 81 -22.28 -4.02 5.64
N GLN A 82 -21.16 -4.73 5.49
CA GLN A 82 -21.19 -6.16 5.22
C GLN A 82 -21.64 -7.01 6.42
N TYR A 83 -21.43 -6.53 7.65
CA TYR A 83 -21.86 -7.21 8.87
C TYR A 83 -23.18 -6.66 9.43
N GLU A 84 -23.42 -5.37 9.25
CA GLU A 84 -24.57 -4.63 9.80
C GLU A 84 -25.14 -3.66 8.75
N PRO A 85 -25.77 -4.18 7.68
CA PRO A 85 -26.24 -3.37 6.55
C PRO A 85 -27.26 -2.29 6.95
N GLU A 86 -28.01 -2.53 8.02
CA GLU A 86 -29.08 -1.64 8.51
C GLU A 86 -28.53 -0.40 9.25
N LYS A 87 -27.24 -0.40 9.60
CA LYS A 87 -26.58 0.70 10.33
C LYS A 87 -25.81 1.65 9.42
N VAL A 88 -25.77 1.41 8.11
CA VAL A 88 -25.01 2.21 7.15
C VAL A 88 -25.88 2.64 5.97
N SER A 89 -25.46 3.69 5.27
CA SER A 89 -26.15 4.13 4.06
C SER A 89 -25.87 3.21 2.87
N ASP A 90 -26.74 3.25 1.87
CA ASP A 90 -26.54 2.54 0.59
C ASP A 90 -25.20 2.88 -0.07
N ALA A 91 -24.71 4.11 0.13
CA ALA A 91 -23.39 4.53 -0.33
C ALA A 91 -22.27 3.69 0.28
N ALA A 92 -22.32 3.39 1.59
CA ALA A 92 -21.31 2.57 2.25
C ALA A 92 -21.33 1.11 1.74
N ILE A 93 -22.52 0.56 1.50
CA ILE A 93 -22.67 -0.78 0.90
C ILE A 93 -22.02 -0.81 -0.49
N ASN A 94 -22.25 0.22 -1.31
CA ASN A 94 -21.61 0.34 -2.62
C ASN A 94 -20.08 0.52 -2.54
N MET A 95 -19.59 1.23 -1.52
CA MET A 95 -18.14 1.35 -1.26
C MET A 95 -17.50 -0.01 -0.97
N TYR A 96 -18.21 -0.94 -0.30
CA TYR A 96 -17.72 -2.31 -0.10
C TYR A 96 -17.61 -3.09 -1.41
N ASN A 97 -18.63 -2.98 -2.27
CA ASN A 97 -18.64 -3.64 -3.58
C ASN A 97 -17.49 -3.17 -4.47
N MET A 98 -17.08 -1.91 -4.32
CA MET A 98 -15.93 -1.31 -5.01
C MET A 98 -14.67 -1.27 -4.13
N GLY A 99 -14.65 -1.97 -3.00
CA GLY A 99 -13.66 -1.77 -1.94
C GLY A 99 -12.22 -1.93 -2.41
N TRP A 100 -11.97 -2.87 -3.33
CA TRP A 100 -10.66 -3.03 -3.95
C TRP A 100 -10.21 -1.77 -4.70
N LEU A 101 -11.00 -1.30 -5.67
CA LEU A 101 -10.65 -0.14 -6.48
C LEU A 101 -10.56 1.12 -5.63
N LEU A 102 -11.52 1.32 -4.74
CA LEU A 102 -11.59 2.49 -3.86
C LEU A 102 -10.33 2.62 -3.00
N THR A 103 -9.94 1.54 -2.33
CA THR A 103 -8.77 1.54 -1.46
C THR A 103 -7.46 1.49 -2.26
N PHE A 104 -7.45 0.93 -3.47
CA PHE A 104 -6.28 0.96 -4.36
C PHE A 104 -5.92 2.38 -4.82
N PHE A 105 -6.88 3.31 -4.90
CA PHE A 105 -6.59 4.71 -5.22
C PHE A 105 -5.72 5.42 -4.17
N THR A 106 -5.49 4.83 -2.99
CA THR A 106 -4.45 5.32 -2.06
C THR A 106 -3.07 5.39 -2.69
N GLY A 107 -2.80 4.64 -3.76
CA GLY A 107 -1.57 4.80 -4.54
C GLY A 107 -1.36 6.24 -5.04
N ILE A 108 -2.43 6.96 -5.39
CA ILE A 108 -2.35 8.39 -5.78
C ILE A 108 -1.93 9.24 -4.58
N VAL A 109 -2.49 8.97 -3.40
CA VAL A 109 -2.11 9.67 -2.16
C VAL A 109 -0.62 9.46 -1.88
N TYR A 110 -0.15 8.21 -1.96
CA TYR A 110 1.26 7.91 -1.78
C TYR A 110 2.14 8.60 -2.84
N LEU A 111 1.73 8.58 -4.11
CA LEU A 111 2.43 9.28 -5.17
C LEU A 111 2.58 10.77 -4.89
N VAL A 112 1.52 11.44 -4.44
CA VAL A 112 1.56 12.86 -4.06
C VAL A 112 2.52 13.08 -2.89
N LEU A 113 2.55 12.19 -1.89
CA LEU A 113 3.51 12.26 -0.78
C LEU A 113 4.96 12.10 -1.25
N LEU A 114 5.22 11.21 -2.22
CA LEU A 114 6.54 11.04 -2.83
C LEU A 114 6.98 12.26 -3.65
N LEU A 115 6.05 12.95 -4.30
CA LEU A 115 6.34 14.20 -5.00
C LEU A 115 6.75 15.31 -4.01
N ALA A 116 6.13 15.34 -2.83
CA ALA A 116 6.48 16.28 -1.77
C ALA A 116 7.82 15.94 -1.10
N LYS A 117 8.13 14.65 -0.91
CA LYS A 117 9.37 14.17 -0.31
C LYS A 117 10.00 13.07 -1.16
N ARG A 118 11.06 13.43 -1.88
CA ARG A 118 11.82 12.48 -2.71
C ARG A 118 12.50 11.42 -1.84
N LEU A 119 12.38 10.17 -2.26
CA LEU A 119 13.08 9.04 -1.64
C LEU A 119 14.53 8.96 -2.16
N LYS A 120 15.41 8.44 -1.31
CA LYS A 120 16.78 8.09 -1.71
C LYS A 120 16.74 6.76 -2.45
N ILE A 121 17.14 6.76 -3.72
CA ILE A 121 17.07 5.58 -4.60
C ILE A 121 18.36 4.75 -4.52
N TYR A 122 19.51 5.41 -4.41
CA TYR A 122 20.83 4.78 -4.50
C TYR A 122 21.57 4.79 -3.17
N PRO A 123 22.40 3.77 -2.88
CA PRO A 123 23.29 3.79 -1.73
C PRO A 123 24.36 4.88 -1.88
N ASP A 124 24.98 5.26 -0.75
CA ASP A 124 26.06 6.24 -0.74
C ASP A 124 27.19 5.83 -1.70
N GLY A 125 27.64 6.77 -2.53
CA GLY A 125 28.67 6.53 -3.56
C GLY A 125 28.16 6.22 -4.96
N PHE A 126 26.85 5.96 -5.14
CA PHE A 126 26.21 5.76 -6.46
C PHE A 126 25.39 6.98 -6.92
N GLU A 127 25.59 8.14 -6.29
CA GLU A 127 24.83 9.37 -6.58
C GLU A 127 25.09 9.96 -7.97
N THR A 128 26.23 9.62 -8.58
CA THR A 128 26.61 10.06 -9.93
C THR A 128 25.89 9.28 -11.03
N VAL A 129 25.20 8.20 -10.67
CA VAL A 129 24.46 7.36 -11.60
C VAL A 129 23.12 8.03 -11.92
N PRO A 130 22.77 8.22 -13.20
CA PRO A 130 21.50 8.84 -13.55
C PRO A 130 20.33 7.96 -13.08
N ALA A 131 19.36 8.58 -12.40
CA ALA A 131 18.13 7.91 -11.95
C ALA A 131 17.25 7.52 -13.17
N LYS A 132 17.56 6.36 -13.76
CA LYS A 132 16.85 5.75 -14.88
C LYS A 132 16.09 4.52 -14.41
N TRP A 133 15.01 4.19 -15.11
CA TRP A 133 14.24 2.98 -14.86
C TRP A 133 15.12 1.71 -14.89
N GLU A 134 15.04 0.89 -13.84
CA GLU A 134 15.70 -0.44 -13.73
C GLU A 134 17.22 -0.47 -14.02
N LEU A 135 17.94 0.57 -13.64
CA LEU A 135 19.38 0.64 -13.88
C LEU A 135 20.22 -0.26 -12.95
N LEU A 136 19.73 -0.57 -11.75
CA LEU A 136 20.46 -1.38 -10.76
C LEU A 136 20.50 -2.88 -11.06
N HIS A 137 19.65 -3.40 -11.95
CA HIS A 137 19.60 -4.85 -12.21
C HIS A 137 20.83 -5.42 -12.94
N GLY A 138 21.74 -4.58 -13.44
CA GLY A 138 22.89 -4.99 -14.26
C GLY A 138 24.27 -4.64 -13.72
N LYS A 139 24.39 -4.22 -12.45
CA LYS A 139 25.67 -3.84 -11.80
C LYS A 139 25.82 -4.56 -10.46
#